data_AF-A0A963QST9-F1
#
_entry.id   AF-A0A963QST9-F1
#
_cell.length_a   1.000
_cell.length_b   1.000
_cell.length_c   1.000
_cell.angle_alpha   90.00
_cell.angle_beta   90.00
_cell.angle_gamma   90.00
#
_symmetry.space_group_name_H-M   'P 1'
#
loop_
_entity.id
_entity.type
_entity.pdbx_description
1 polymer ?
#
loop_
_entity_poly.entity_id
_entity_poly.type
_entity_poly.pdbx_seq_one_letter_code
_entity_poly.pdbx_strand_id
1 'polypeptide(L)'
;MRATPDFDFGLPESAVMIRESVARFADEQIMPLAARIDREDWFPRDELWQAMGGLGLHGITVGEKWGGLGLGYLDHLIAVEEISRASASLGLSYGAHSNLCVNQIHRWGTEAQKDRYLPGLVSGQHVGSLAMSEAGAGSDVVSMKLRA
;
A
#
# COMPACT_ATOMS: atom_id res chain seq x y z
N MET A 1 -20.96 -7.18 5.03
CA MET A 1 -21.92 -7.48 3.95
C MET A 1 -21.58 -6.56 2.79
N ARG A 2 -21.19 -7.08 1.61
CA ARG A 2 -20.93 -6.22 0.43
C ARG A 2 -22.25 -5.57 0.02
N ALA A 3 -22.28 -4.24 -0.04
CA ALA A 3 -23.49 -3.44 -0.22
C ALA A 3 -23.89 -3.25 -1.69
N THR A 4 -23.18 -3.89 -2.63
CA THR A 4 -23.39 -3.74 -4.08
C THR A 4 -23.75 -5.09 -4.71
N PRO A 5 -24.55 -5.11 -5.79
CA PRO A 5 -24.80 -6.32 -6.57
C PRO A 5 -23.48 -6.98 -7.01
N ASP A 6 -23.45 -8.30 -7.10
CA ASP A 6 -22.31 -9.02 -7.70
C ASP A 6 -22.32 -8.77 -9.21
N PHE A 7 -21.37 -7.93 -9.65
CA PHE A 7 -21.06 -7.70 -11.04
C PHE A 7 -19.79 -8.48 -11.41
N ASP A 8 -19.86 -9.25 -12.49
CA ASP A 8 -18.68 -9.85 -13.10
C ASP A 8 -18.07 -8.88 -14.12
N PHE A 9 -16.86 -8.42 -13.82
CA PHE A 9 -16.09 -7.51 -14.67
C PHE A 9 -15.01 -8.23 -15.49
N GLY A 10 -14.97 -9.57 -15.48
CA GLY A 10 -13.95 -10.34 -16.20
C GLY A 10 -12.53 -10.08 -15.68
N LEU A 11 -12.37 -9.98 -14.36
CA LEU A 11 -11.07 -9.73 -13.76
C LEU A 11 -10.11 -10.90 -14.01
N PRO A 12 -8.81 -10.63 -14.24
CA PRO A 12 -7.81 -11.69 -14.29
C PRO A 12 -7.79 -12.51 -13.00
N GLU A 13 -7.35 -13.76 -13.10
CA GLU A 13 -7.26 -14.68 -11.95
C GLU A 13 -6.42 -14.10 -10.80
N SER A 14 -5.31 -13.41 -11.11
CA SER A 14 -4.48 -12.73 -10.11
C SER A 14 -5.27 -11.69 -9.31
N ALA A 15 -6.08 -10.89 -10.00
CA ALA A 15 -6.90 -9.85 -9.41
C ALA A 15 -8.00 -10.43 -8.50
N VAL A 16 -8.61 -11.56 -8.91
CA VAL A 16 -9.58 -12.30 -8.09
C VAL A 16 -8.92 -12.86 -6.83
N MET A 17 -7.76 -13.52 -6.97
CA MET A 17 -7.03 -14.08 -5.83
C MET A 17 -6.59 -12.99 -4.84
N ILE A 18 -6.10 -11.85 -5.34
CA ILE A 18 -5.73 -10.71 -4.51
C ILE A 18 -6.97 -10.17 -3.79
N ARG A 19 -8.09 -9.97 -4.50
CA ARG A 19 -9.35 -9.52 -3.88
C ARG A 19 -9.76 -10.43 -2.72
N GLU A 20 -9.81 -11.75 -2.94
CA GLU A 20 -10.27 -12.71 -1.94
C GLU A 20 -9.34 -12.78 -0.72
N SER A 21 -8.03 -12.78 -0.98
CA SER A 21 -7.02 -12.85 0.08
C SER A 21 -7.01 -11.58 0.92
N VAL A 22 -7.04 -10.40 0.28
CA VAL A 22 -7.04 -9.12 0.97
C VAL A 22 -8.37 -8.85 1.66
N ALA A 23 -9.51 -9.23 1.06
CA ALA A 23 -10.82 -9.08 1.70
C ALA A 23 -10.89 -9.83 3.03
N ARG A 24 -10.37 -11.06 3.06
CA ARG A 24 -10.33 -11.88 4.27
C ARG A 24 -9.43 -11.26 5.34
N PHE A 25 -8.21 -10.84 4.97
CA PHE A 25 -7.31 -10.15 5.89
C PHE A 25 -7.92 -8.84 6.40
N ALA A 26 -8.59 -8.09 5.54
CA ALA A 26 -9.27 -6.86 5.88
C ALA A 26 -10.40 -7.10 6.89
N ASP A 27 -11.22 -8.13 6.68
CA ASP A 27 -12.33 -8.46 7.59
C ASP A 27 -11.85 -9.02 8.93
N GLU A 28 -10.84 -9.89 8.92
CA GLU A 28 -10.40 -10.62 10.11
C GLU A 28 -9.38 -9.85 10.96
N GLN A 29 -8.51 -9.04 10.34
CA GLN A 29 -7.38 -8.39 11.01
C GLN A 29 -7.53 -6.87 11.07
N ILE A 30 -7.92 -6.23 9.96
CA ILE A 30 -7.98 -4.76 9.88
C ILE A 30 -9.23 -4.20 10.55
N MET A 31 -10.41 -4.72 10.18
CA MET A 31 -11.71 -4.19 10.60
C MET A 31 -11.90 -4.16 12.14
N PRO A 32 -11.43 -5.16 12.92
CA PRO A 32 -11.49 -5.10 14.38
C PRO A 32 -10.69 -3.94 15.00
N LEU A 33 -9.65 -3.46 14.32
CA LEU A 33 -8.77 -2.39 14.80
C LEU A 33 -9.16 -1.00 14.27
N ALA A 34 -9.94 -0.93 13.18
CA ALA A 34 -10.24 0.29 12.45
C ALA A 34 -10.76 1.45 13.32
N ALA A 35 -11.72 1.19 14.21
CA ALA A 35 -12.31 2.21 15.07
C ALA A 35 -11.34 2.73 16.16
N ARG A 36 -10.34 1.92 16.53
CA ARG A 36 -9.30 2.32 17.48
C ARG A 36 -8.22 3.15 16.78
N ILE A 37 -7.76 2.70 15.60
CA ILE A 37 -6.81 3.41 14.74
C ILE A 37 -7.26 4.86 14.55
N ASP A 38 -8.54 5.06 14.17
CA ASP A 38 -9.10 6.39 13.93
C ASP A 38 -9.21 7.25 15.21
N ARG A 39 -9.73 6.67 16.29
CA ARG A 39 -9.95 7.39 17.55
C ARG A 39 -8.66 7.81 18.26
N GLU A 40 -7.62 6.97 18.17
CA GLU A 40 -6.37 7.14 18.91
C GLU A 40 -5.25 7.72 18.05
N ASP A 41 -5.49 7.98 16.76
CA ASP A 41 -4.44 8.34 15.78
C ASP A 41 -3.26 7.36 15.83
N TRP A 42 -3.60 6.07 15.93
CA TRP A 42 -2.64 5.01 16.21
C TRP A 42 -2.29 4.22 14.96
N PHE A 43 -1.00 4.11 14.65
CA PHE A 43 -0.51 3.30 13.53
C PHE A 43 -0.19 1.85 13.98
N PRO A 44 -0.94 0.83 13.48
CA PRO A 44 -0.86 -0.56 13.93
C PRO A 44 0.32 -1.32 13.29
N ARG A 45 1.53 -0.89 13.62
CA ARG A 45 2.76 -1.42 13.00
C ARG A 45 2.98 -2.90 13.29
N ASP A 46 2.78 -3.29 14.55
CA ASP A 46 3.10 -4.63 15.03
C ASP A 46 1.95 -5.61 14.73
N GLU A 47 0.72 -5.13 14.75
CA GLU A 47 -0.49 -5.92 14.53
C GLU A 47 -0.76 -6.18 13.04
N LEU A 48 -0.48 -5.20 12.17
CA LEU A 48 -0.88 -5.29 10.76
C LEU A 48 0.30 -5.13 9.80
N TRP A 49 1.19 -4.18 10.02
CA TRP A 49 2.07 -3.72 8.93
C TRP A 49 3.05 -4.78 8.43
N GLN A 50 3.69 -5.53 9.32
CA GLN A 50 4.57 -6.64 8.92
C GLN A 50 3.79 -7.83 8.35
N ALA A 51 2.60 -8.12 8.88
CA ALA A 51 1.73 -9.17 8.35
C ALA A 51 1.30 -8.86 6.90
N MET A 52 0.99 -7.59 6.60
CA MET A 52 0.73 -7.12 5.24
C MET A 52 1.94 -7.31 4.31
N GLY A 53 3.16 -7.09 4.81
CA GLY A 53 4.39 -7.40 4.07
C GLY A 53 4.56 -8.90 3.80
N GLY A 54 4.29 -9.74 4.80
CA GLY A 54 4.32 -11.19 4.67
C GLY A 54 3.29 -11.76 3.68
N LEU A 55 2.17 -11.05 3.47
CA LEU A 55 1.17 -11.34 2.42
C LEU A 55 1.57 -10.80 1.03
N GLY A 56 2.69 -10.09 0.92
CA GLY A 56 3.18 -9.49 -0.33
C GLY A 56 2.53 -8.16 -0.71
N LEU A 57 1.69 -7.57 0.15
CA LEU A 57 0.89 -6.39 -0.19
C LEU A 57 1.75 -5.16 -0.49
N HIS A 58 2.80 -4.93 0.31
CA HIS A 58 3.69 -3.78 0.08
C HIS A 58 4.49 -3.88 -1.21
N GLY A 59 4.60 -5.09 -1.79
CA GLY A 59 5.42 -5.39 -2.96
C GLY A 59 4.64 -5.85 -4.20
N ILE A 60 3.32 -5.62 -4.28
CA ILE A 60 2.50 -6.11 -5.41
C ILE A 60 3.12 -5.74 -6.77
N THR A 61 3.54 -4.49 -6.96
CA THR A 61 4.11 -4.00 -8.23
C THR A 61 5.63 -4.11 -8.31
N VAL A 62 6.28 -4.72 -7.31
CA VAL A 62 7.74 -4.88 -7.26
C VAL A 62 8.11 -6.26 -7.78
N GLY A 63 9.15 -6.36 -8.61
CA GLY A 63 9.64 -7.64 -9.09
C GLY A 63 10.16 -8.57 -7.98
N GLU A 64 10.04 -9.88 -8.21
CA GLU A 64 10.41 -10.95 -7.25
C GLU A 64 11.85 -10.85 -6.71
N LYS A 65 12.79 -10.32 -7.50
CA LYS A 65 14.18 -10.06 -7.08
C LYS A 65 14.26 -9.31 -5.75
N TRP A 66 13.32 -8.41 -5.49
CA TRP A 66 13.26 -7.59 -4.28
C TRP A 66 12.18 -8.02 -3.29
N GLY A 67 11.65 -9.25 -3.43
CA GLY A 67 10.63 -9.83 -2.57
C GLY A 67 9.19 -9.42 -2.89
N GLY A 68 8.94 -8.78 -4.03
CA GLY A 68 7.60 -8.44 -4.49
C GLY A 68 6.94 -9.54 -5.33
N LEU A 69 5.73 -9.25 -5.84
CA LEU A 69 4.91 -10.22 -6.59
C LEU A 69 4.99 -10.05 -8.12
N GLY A 70 5.60 -8.96 -8.62
CA GLY A 70 5.71 -8.69 -10.05
C GLY A 70 4.37 -8.47 -10.77
N LEU A 71 3.31 -8.14 -10.03
CA LEU A 71 1.95 -7.94 -10.55
C LEU A 71 1.71 -6.50 -11.03
N GLY A 72 0.53 -6.26 -11.59
CA GLY A 72 0.14 -4.99 -12.17
C GLY A 72 -0.55 -4.03 -11.20
N TYR A 73 -0.82 -2.83 -11.69
CA TYR A 73 -1.57 -1.82 -10.94
C TYR A 73 -3.02 -2.20 -10.68
N LEU A 74 -3.63 -3.03 -11.52
CA LEU A 74 -5.00 -3.51 -11.29
C LEU A 74 -5.06 -4.32 -9.99
N ASP A 75 -4.13 -5.25 -9.79
CA ASP A 75 -4.02 -6.04 -8.57
C ASP A 75 -3.77 -5.14 -7.36
N HIS A 76 -2.89 -4.14 -7.51
CA HIS A 76 -2.59 -3.16 -6.46
C HIS A 76 -3.83 -2.34 -6.06
N LEU A 77 -4.60 -1.84 -7.03
CA LEU A 77 -5.81 -1.06 -6.77
C LEU A 77 -6.88 -1.89 -6.05
N ILE A 78 -7.04 -3.16 -6.42
CA ILE A 78 -7.95 -4.08 -5.74
C ILE A 78 -7.54 -4.29 -4.28
N ALA A 79 -6.23 -4.43 -4.01
CA ALA A 79 -5.74 -4.49 -2.63
C ALA A 79 -6.02 -3.19 -1.86
N VAL A 80 -5.80 -2.02 -2.48
CA VAL A 80 -6.13 -0.72 -1.88
C VAL A 80 -7.63 -0.64 -1.56
N GLU A 81 -8.49 -1.07 -2.47
CA GLU A 81 -9.95 -1.06 -2.30
C GLU A 81 -10.37 -1.89 -1.08
N GLU A 82 -9.92 -3.14 -0.99
CA GLU A 82 -10.29 -4.05 0.10
C GLU A 82 -9.74 -3.60 1.47
N ILE A 83 -8.52 -3.06 1.52
CA ILE A 83 -7.97 -2.47 2.76
C ILE A 83 -8.80 -1.24 3.17
N SER A 84 -9.11 -0.35 2.22
CA SER A 84 -9.84 0.90 2.48
C SER A 84 -11.28 0.64 2.92
N ARG A 85 -11.89 -0.47 2.47
CA ARG A 85 -13.20 -0.93 2.92
C ARG A 85 -13.22 -1.23 4.41
N ALA A 86 -12.12 -1.76 4.97
CA ALA A 86 -12.02 -2.05 6.40
C ALA A 86 -11.55 -0.84 7.22
N SER A 87 -10.60 -0.06 6.71
CA SER A 87 -10.09 1.16 7.35
C SER A 87 -9.57 2.15 6.31
N ALA A 88 -10.25 3.29 6.17
CA ALA A 88 -9.85 4.34 5.23
C ALA A 88 -8.48 4.95 5.57
N SER A 89 -8.19 5.18 6.86
CA SER A 89 -6.92 5.75 7.33
C SER A 89 -5.73 4.81 7.08
N LEU A 90 -5.90 3.51 7.33
CA LEU A 90 -4.88 2.51 7.00
C LEU A 90 -4.74 2.35 5.49
N GLY A 91 -5.84 2.36 4.74
CA GLY A 91 -5.84 2.32 3.27
C GLY A 91 -5.03 3.46 2.66
N LEU A 92 -5.17 4.68 3.18
CA LEU A 92 -4.36 5.83 2.77
C LEU A 92 -2.87 5.62 3.10
N SER A 93 -2.54 5.13 4.30
CA SER A 93 -1.16 4.86 4.71
C SER A 93 -0.50 3.78 3.83
N TYR A 94 -1.23 2.70 3.54
CA TYR A 94 -0.82 1.64 2.63
C TYR A 94 -0.61 2.17 1.21
N GLY A 95 -1.55 2.96 0.68
CA GLY A 95 -1.43 3.58 -0.64
C GLY A 95 -0.20 4.49 -0.74
N ALA A 96 0.02 5.36 0.26
CA ALA A 96 1.19 6.23 0.30
C ALA A 96 2.51 5.43 0.33
N HIS A 97 2.56 4.37 1.13
CA HIS A 97 3.72 3.49 1.20
C HIS A 97 4.00 2.77 -0.13
N SER A 98 3.04 1.98 -0.60
CA SER A 98 3.20 1.07 -1.73
C SER A 98 3.28 1.80 -3.07
N ASN A 99 2.50 2.87 -3.25
CA ASN A 99 2.45 3.63 -4.51
C ASN A 99 3.41 4.82 -4.55
N LEU A 100 3.38 5.68 -3.52
CA LEU A 100 4.12 6.94 -3.56
C LEU A 100 5.60 6.76 -3.19
N CYS A 101 5.95 5.75 -2.40
CA CYS A 101 7.33 5.45 -2.03
C CYS A 101 7.89 4.23 -2.79
N VAL A 102 7.39 3.03 -2.50
CA VAL A 102 7.94 1.76 -3.01
C VAL A 102 7.97 1.75 -4.53
N ASN A 103 6.84 2.05 -5.17
CA ASN A 103 6.76 2.03 -6.61
C ASN A 103 7.64 3.11 -7.28
N GLN A 104 7.87 4.27 -6.67
CA GLN A 104 8.78 5.28 -7.24
C GLN A 104 10.24 4.80 -7.21
N ILE A 105 10.66 4.16 -6.11
CA ILE A 105 11.99 3.52 -6.01
C ILE A 105 12.10 2.39 -7.03
N HIS A 106 11.07 1.55 -7.17
CA HIS A 106 11.09 0.44 -8.11
C HIS A 106 11.12 0.89 -9.58
N ARG A 107 10.43 1.98 -9.93
CA ARG A 107 10.42 2.51 -11.30
C ARG A 107 11.69 3.27 -11.65
N TRP A 108 12.15 4.14 -10.76
CA TRP A 108 13.16 5.16 -11.10
C TRP A 108 14.50 4.97 -10.42
N GLY A 109 14.59 4.10 -9.42
CA GLY A 109 15.86 3.85 -8.71
C GLY A 109 16.90 3.18 -9.62
N THR A 110 18.17 3.37 -9.28
CA THR A 110 19.25 2.51 -9.78
C THR A 110 19.14 1.12 -9.16
N GLU A 111 19.80 0.13 -9.75
CA GLU A 111 19.79 -1.23 -9.20
C GLU A 111 20.34 -1.28 -7.77
N ALA A 112 21.41 -0.54 -7.48
CA ALA A 112 21.95 -0.41 -6.13
C ALA A 112 20.98 0.23 -5.13
N GLN A 113 20.16 1.20 -5.55
CA GLN A 113 19.12 1.79 -4.70
C GLN A 113 17.98 0.78 -4.45
N LYS A 114 17.55 0.06 -5.48
CA LYS A 114 16.50 -0.95 -5.38
C LYS A 114 16.93 -2.09 -4.44
N ASP A 115 18.12 -2.63 -4.63
CA ASP A 115 18.69 -3.69 -3.81
C ASP A 115 18.81 -3.26 -2.33
N ARG A 116 19.14 -1.99 -2.08
CA ARG A 116 19.26 -1.44 -0.73
C ARG A 116 17.93 -1.21 -0.02
N TYR A 117 16.94 -0.65 -0.71
CA TYR A 117 15.74 -0.10 -0.05
C TYR A 117 14.50 -0.98 -0.18
N LEU A 118 14.29 -1.63 -1.34
CA LEU A 118 13.04 -2.35 -1.59
C LEU A 118 12.82 -3.53 -0.63
N PRO A 119 13.81 -4.39 -0.29
CA PRO A 119 13.54 -5.53 0.60
C PRO A 119 13.00 -5.13 1.98
N GLY A 120 13.55 -4.06 2.56
CA GLY A 120 13.09 -3.54 3.87
C GLY A 120 11.72 -2.88 3.80
N LEU A 121 11.38 -2.23 2.68
CA LEU A 121 10.05 -1.64 2.49
C LEU A 121 8.99 -2.72 2.21
N VAL A 122 9.28 -3.66 1.30
CA VAL A 122 8.38 -4.74 0.89
C VAL A 122 8.05 -5.68 2.06
N SER A 123 9.03 -5.99 2.91
CA SER A 123 8.78 -6.79 4.12
C SER A 123 7.98 -6.06 5.20
N GLY A 124 7.79 -4.74 5.10
CA GLY A 124 7.19 -3.93 6.15
C GLY A 124 8.13 -3.62 7.32
N GLN A 125 9.42 -3.99 7.25
CA GLN A 125 10.42 -3.56 8.23
C GLN A 125 10.49 -2.02 8.27
N HIS A 126 10.41 -1.39 7.10
CA HIS A 126 10.37 0.06 6.93
C HIS A 126 8.98 0.53 6.47
N VAL A 127 8.65 1.77 6.85
CA VAL A 127 7.50 2.50 6.31
C VAL A 127 8.07 3.65 5.49
N GLY A 128 7.88 3.60 4.18
CA GLY A 128 8.18 4.68 3.25
C GLY A 128 7.06 5.71 3.15
N SER A 129 7.44 6.93 2.76
CA SER A 129 6.56 8.06 2.48
C SER A 129 7.06 8.86 1.28
N LEU A 130 6.22 9.78 0.78
CA LEU A 130 6.61 10.80 -0.19
C LEU A 130 6.45 12.18 0.45
N ALA A 131 7.56 12.91 0.58
CA ALA A 131 7.56 14.28 1.08
C ALA A 131 7.64 15.25 -0.10
N MET A 132 6.50 15.85 -0.45
CA MET A 132 6.38 16.73 -1.62
C MET A 132 5.74 18.07 -1.26
N SER A 133 4.66 18.08 -0.48
CA SER A 133 4.00 19.33 -0.07
C SER A 133 4.79 20.08 1.01
N GLU A 134 4.71 21.40 0.95
CA GLU A 134 5.26 22.32 1.94
C GLU A 134 4.15 23.20 2.53
N ALA A 135 4.40 23.88 3.66
CA ALA A 135 3.42 24.77 4.30
C ALA A 135 2.86 25.86 3.36
N GLY A 136 3.63 26.27 2.35
CA GLY A 136 3.22 27.25 1.33
C GLY A 136 2.96 26.68 -0.07
N ALA A 137 3.08 25.36 -0.26
CA ALA A 137 2.98 24.72 -1.58
C ALA A 137 2.27 23.36 -1.50
N GLY A 138 1.00 23.33 -1.93
CA GLY A 138 0.15 22.14 -2.03
C GLY A 138 -0.27 21.88 -3.49
N SER A 139 -1.39 22.47 -3.91
CA SER A 139 -1.85 22.40 -5.31
C SER A 139 -0.83 23.02 -6.30
N ASP A 140 -0.17 24.10 -5.88
CA ASP A 140 0.92 24.74 -6.64
C ASP A 140 2.29 24.20 -6.21
N VAL A 141 2.52 22.92 -6.48
CA VAL A 141 3.72 22.23 -6.00
C VAL A 141 5.02 22.72 -6.63
N VAL A 142 4.93 23.33 -7.82
CA VAL A 142 6.09 23.89 -8.52
C VAL A 142 6.66 25.13 -7.82
N SER A 143 5.90 25.73 -6.90
CA SER A 143 6.32 26.84 -6.05
C SER A 143 7.02 26.40 -4.74
N MET A 144 7.39 25.11 -4.61
CA MET A 144 8.18 24.60 -3.48
C MET A 144 9.50 25.37 -3.31
N LYS A 145 9.96 25.51 -2.07
CA LYS A 145 11.14 26.30 -1.70
C LYS A 145 12.34 25.47 -1.32
N LEU A 146 12.17 24.20 -0.92
CA LEU A 146 13.26 23.30 -0.61
C LEU A 146 14.20 23.16 -1.82
N ARG A 147 15.52 23.20 -1.56
CA ARG A 147 16.57 23.06 -2.57
C ARG A 147 17.57 22.01 -2.09
N ALA A 148 18.14 21.25 -3.04
CA ALA A 148 19.19 20.27 -2.83
C ALA A 148 20.57 20.89 -3.08
#